data_AF-A0A2M8L0I3-F1
#
_entry.id   AF-A0A2M8L0I3-F1
#
_cell.length_a   1.000
_cell.length_b   1.000
_cell.length_c   1.000
_cell.angle_alpha   90.00
_cell.angle_beta   90.00
_cell.angle_gamma   90.00
#
_symmetry.space_group_name_H-M   'P 1'
#
loop_
_entity.id
_entity.type
_entity.pdbx_description
1 polymer ?
#
loop_
_entity_poly.entity_id
_entity_poly.type
_entity_poly.pdbx_seq_one_letter_code
_entity_poly.pdbx_strand_id
1 'polypeptide(L)' 'MEFATNYTHNNDQILIVTKGRGIVSNEKKEKQIAPGGVAVIPASEKHWHGAIPGSAMTHIAISAPQTSIDQVKP' A
#
# COMPACT_ATOMS: atom_id res chain seq x y z
N MET A 1 -2.13 16.52 -3.55
CA MET A 1 -3.06 15.37 -3.50
C MET A 1 -3.21 15.06 -2.01
N GLU A 2 -4.26 15.56 -1.38
CA GLU A 2 -4.32 15.83 0.08
C GLU A 2 -5.13 14.79 0.87
N PHE A 3 -5.33 13.58 0.31
CA PHE A 3 -6.27 12.57 0.87
C PHE A 3 -5.66 11.19 1.12
N ALA A 4 -4.37 11.00 0.90
CA ALA A 4 -3.72 9.73 1.19
C ALA A 4 -3.55 9.57 2.71
N THR A 5 -4.36 8.70 3.32
CA THR A 5 -4.20 8.31 4.73
C THR A 5 -3.03 7.33 4.82
N ASN A 6 -2.04 7.64 5.66
CA ASN A 6 -0.86 6.79 5.85
C ASN A 6 -1.10 5.76 6.96
N TYR A 7 -0.42 4.62 6.83
CA TYR A 7 -0.44 3.54 7.79
C TYR A 7 0.97 3.03 8.08
N THR A 8 1.13 2.38 9.22
CA THR A 8 2.27 1.53 9.57
C THR A 8 1.75 0.18 10.06
N HIS A 9 2.53 -0.87 9.82
CA HIS A 9 2.24 -2.22 10.31
C HIS A 9 3.39 -2.71 11.18
N ASN A 10 3.12 -3.49 12.23
CA ASN A 10 4.19 -4.07 13.05
C ASN A 10 4.93 -5.26 12.39
N ASN A 11 4.44 -5.75 11.24
CA ASN A 11 5.03 -6.80 10.43
C ASN A 11 5.08 -6.37 8.96
N ASP A 12 5.90 -7.06 8.16
CA ASP A 12 5.93 -6.85 6.71
C ASP A 12 4.55 -7.14 6.09
N GLN A 13 4.18 -6.33 5.09
CA GLN A 13 3.01 -6.55 4.26
C GLN A 13 3.43 -6.78 2.81
N ILE A 14 2.78 -7.74 2.15
CA ILE A 14 2.94 -7.96 0.71
C ILE A 14 1.63 -7.62 0.02
N LEU A 15 1.71 -6.80 -1.03
CA LEU A 15 0.60 -6.51 -1.92
C LEU A 15 0.83 -7.17 -3.28
N ILE A 16 -0.19 -7.85 -3.79
CA ILE A 16 -0.20 -8.43 -5.15
C ILE A 16 -1.38 -7.82 -5.90
N VAL A 17 -1.10 -7.00 -6.91
CA VAL A 17 -2.16 -6.35 -7.70
C VAL A 17 -2.75 -7.35 -8.69
N THR A 18 -4.07 -7.47 -8.70
CA THR A 18 -4.81 -8.42 -9.54
C THR A 18 -5.59 -7.74 -10.66
N LYS A 19 -5.96 -6.46 -10.51
CA LYS A 19 -6.67 -5.69 -11.54
C LYS A 19 -6.43 -4.19 -11.42
N GLY A 20 -6.47 -3.48 -12.56
CA GLY A 20 -6.44 -2.02 -12.60
C GLY A 20 -5.06 -1.41 -12.38
N ARG A 21 -5.00 -0.10 -12.11
CA ARG A 21 -3.75 0.65 -11.88
C ARG A 21 -3.82 1.41 -10.56
N GLY A 22 -2.73 1.37 -9.82
CA GLY A 22 -2.63 2.02 -8.51
C GLY A 22 -1.26 2.59 -8.23
N ILE A 23 -1.09 3.05 -7.00
CA ILE A 23 0.12 3.58 -6.41
C ILE A 23 0.41 2.80 -5.13
N VAL A 24 1.69 2.54 -4.87
CA VAL A 24 2.22 2.25 -3.53
C VAL A 24 3.26 3.34 -3.24
N SER A 25 3.10 4.03 -2.12
CA SER A 25 3.96 5.14 -1.74
C SER A 25 4.45 4.99 -0.32
N ASN A 26 5.67 5.44 -0.09
CA ASN A 26 6.20 5.70 1.25
C ASN A 26 6.75 7.14 1.31
N GLU A 27 7.41 7.51 2.40
CA GLU A 27 7.97 8.86 2.58
C GLU A 27 9.01 9.28 1.54
N LYS A 28 9.66 8.31 0.88
CA LYS A 28 10.78 8.56 -0.03
C LYS A 28 10.36 8.54 -1.49
N LYS A 29 9.34 7.76 -1.84
CA LYS A 29 8.94 7.55 -3.23
C LYS A 29 7.50 7.12 -3.36
N GLU A 30 6.93 7.52 -4.48
CA GLU A 30 5.65 7.05 -5.00
C GLU A 30 5.92 6.16 -6.22
N LYS A 31 5.28 4.99 -6.30
CA LYS A 31 5.42 4.08 -7.44
C LYS A 31 4.06 3.64 -7.96
N GLN A 32 3.85 3.78 -9.27
CA GLN A 32 2.71 3.15 -9.92
C GLN A 32 2.87 1.63 -9.97
N ILE A 33 1.76 0.92 -9.84
CA ILE A 33 1.69 -0.54 -9.85
C ILE A 33 0.47 -1.01 -10.66
N ALA A 34 0.59 -2.15 -11.33
CA ALA A 34 -0.39 -2.72 -12.26
C ALA A 34 -0.52 -4.24 -12.03
N PRO A 35 -1.44 -4.96 -12.70
CA PRO A 35 -1.68 -6.38 -12.43
C PRO A 35 -0.42 -7.22 -12.62
N GLY A 36 -0.17 -8.15 -11.69
CA GLY A 36 1.07 -8.92 -11.61
C GLY A 36 2.20 -8.21 -10.85
N GLY A 37 2.04 -6.93 -10.53
CA GLY A 37 2.95 -6.18 -9.68
C GLY A 37 2.89 -6.66 -8.23
N VAL A 38 4.07 -6.76 -7.62
CA VAL A 38 4.24 -7.11 -6.20
C VAL A 38 4.93 -5.96 -5.49
N ALA A 39 4.38 -5.54 -4.36
CA ALA A 39 5.03 -4.61 -3.44
C ALA A 39 5.28 -5.29 -2.09
N VAL A 40 6.49 -5.16 -1.58
CA VAL A 40 6.83 -5.54 -0.20
C VAL A 40 6.98 -4.24 0.57
N ILE A 41 6.21 -4.12 1.65
CA ILE A 41 6.18 -2.99 2.55
C ILE A 41 6.76 -3.48 3.87
N PRO A 42 7.98 -3.03 4.24
CA PRO A 42 8.61 -3.45 5.48
C PRO A 42 7.82 -3.03 6.73
N ALA A 43 7.96 -3.80 7.81
CA ALA A 43 7.46 -3.44 9.13
C ALA A 43 7.87 -2.01 9.53
N SER A 44 6.95 -1.30 10.16
CA SER A 44 7.07 0.10 10.59
C SER A 44 7.28 1.13 9.48
N GLU A 45 7.28 0.73 8.20
CA GLU A 45 7.36 1.68 7.09
C GLU A 45 6.03 2.44 6.97
N LYS A 46 6.08 3.78 7.08
CA LYS A 46 4.92 4.63 6.81
C LYS A 46 4.62 4.62 5.32
N HIS A 47 3.43 4.17 4.97
CA HIS A 47 3.04 3.99 3.58
C HIS A 47 1.55 4.25 3.36
N TRP A 48 1.20 4.41 2.09
CA TRP A 48 -0.17 4.31 1.62
C TRP A 48 -0.19 3.63 0.26
N HIS A 49 -1.33 3.04 -0.09
CA HIS A 49 -1.54 2.49 -1.42
C HIS A 49 -3.00 2.70 -1.84
N GLY A 50 -3.23 2.86 -3.14
CA GLY A 50 -4.56 3.19 -3.64
C GLY A 50 -4.61 3.20 -5.16
N ALA A 51 -5.80 3.42 -5.72
CA ALA A 51 -5.96 3.54 -7.17
C ALA A 51 -5.45 4.91 -7.66
N ILE A 52 -4.96 4.97 -8.90
CA ILE A 52 -4.70 6.26 -9.56
C ILE A 52 -6.02 6.93 -9.98
N PRO A 53 -6.05 8.26 -10.20
CA PRO A 53 -7.23 8.94 -10.73
C PRO A 53 -7.74 8.28 -12.02
N GLY A 54 -9.06 8.06 -12.10
CA GLY A 54 -9.69 7.44 -13.28
C GLY A 54 -9.53 5.92 -13.40
N SER A 55 -8.96 5.25 -12.39
CA SER A 55 -8.86 3.78 -12.34
C SER A 55 -9.46 3.25 -11.04
N ALA A 56 -9.97 2.01 -11.09
CA ALA A 56 -10.06 1.17 -9.90
C ALA A 56 -8.78 0.35 -9.76
N MET A 57 -8.50 -0.16 -8.56
CA MET A 57 -7.40 -1.10 -8.33
C MET A 57 -7.88 -2.18 -7.35
N THR A 58 -7.52 -3.42 -7.63
CA THR A 58 -7.78 -4.57 -6.75
C THR A 58 -6.46 -5.26 -6.47
N HIS A 59 -6.21 -5.61 -5.21
CA HIS A 59 -5.03 -6.34 -4.79
C HIS A 59 -5.37 -7.36 -3.70
N ILE A 60 -4.52 -8.37 -3.58
CA ILE A 60 -4.42 -9.23 -2.40
C ILE A 60 -3.43 -8.58 -1.45
N ALA A 61 -3.80 -8.45 -0.18
CA ALA A 61 -2.90 -8.04 0.90
C ALA A 61 -2.60 -9.26 1.78
N ILE A 62 -1.31 -9.55 1.98
CA ILE A 62 -0.82 -10.65 2.79
C ILE A 62 -0.06 -10.03 3.97
N SER A 63 -0.45 -10.42 5.17
CA SER A 63 0.15 -9.97 6.43
C SER A 63 0.36 -11.17 7.36
N ALA A 64 1.35 -11.07 8.24
CA ALA A 64 1.56 -12.09 9.27
C ALA A 64 0.37 -12.14 10.24
N PRO A 65 0.14 -13.29 10.92
CA PRO A 65 -0.80 -13.34 12.04
C PRO A 65 -0.52 -12.24 13.05
N GLN A 66 -1.57 -11.68 13.66
CA GLN A 66 -1.46 -10.64 14.70
C GLN A 66 -0.79 -9.34 14.21
N THR A 67 -0.85 -9.06 12.91
CA THR A 67 -0.43 -7.76 12.37
C THR A 67 -1.34 -6.64 12.91
N SER A 68 -0.75 -5.60 13.50
CA SER A 68 -1.44 -4.34 13.81
C SER A 68 -1.41 -3.42 12.59
N ILE A 69 -2.47 -2.64 12.41
CA ILE A 69 -2.56 -1.60 11.38
C ILE A 69 -2.80 -0.28 12.10
N ASP A 70 -1.79 0.57 12.12
CA ASP A 70 -1.83 1.84 12.83
C ASP A 70 -1.97 2.98 11.82
N GLN A 71 -3.04 3.76 11.93
CA GLN A 71 -3.23 4.95 11.12
C GLN A 71 -2.29 6.05 11.60
N VAL A 72 -1.45 6.55 10.69
CA VAL A 72 -0.59 7.70 10.97
C VAL A 72 -1.35 8.97 10.60
N LYS A 73 -1.70 9.76 11.62
CA LYS A 73 -2.32 11.08 11.42
C LYS A 73 -1.30 12.03 10.75
N PRO A 74 -1.78 13.03 9.98
CA PRO A 74 -0.92 14.05 9.38
C PRO A 74 -0.03 14.76 10.40
#